data_AF-A0A2N2JRI9-F1
#
_entry.id   AF-A0A2N2JRI9-F1
#
_cell.length_a   1.000
_cell.length_b   1.000
_cell.length_c   1.000
_cell.angle_alpha   90.00
_cell.angle_beta   90.00
_cell.angle_gamma   90.00
#
_symmetry.space_group_name_H-M   'P 1'
#
loop_
_entity.id
_entity.type
_entity.pdbx_description
1 polymer ?
#
loop_
_entity_poly.entity_id
_entity_poly.type
_entity_poly.pdbx_seq_one_letter_code
_entity_poly.pdbx_strand_id
1 'polypeptide(L)'
;MQPEQPPSAGRLQQIRERLPLWSVQALLFLDMKNIRYLTGFTGSDGALYIGPDCRVLLVDGRYITQARGEAGGFEVHQYQSKMDGLVDVISRHGRGVIGFEAETMTVATWTALKERLPGLAFQPLRQELEALRAVKNEEEIARI
;
A
#
# COMPACT_ATOMS: atom_id res chain seq x y z
N MET A 1 -5.47 23.42 -3.01
CA MET A 1 -4.53 22.30 -2.85
C MET A 1 -4.19 21.83 -4.25
N GLN A 2 -2.96 22.04 -4.71
CA GLN A 2 -2.52 21.55 -6.02
C GLN A 2 -2.49 20.01 -5.98
N PRO A 3 -2.83 19.30 -7.07
CA PRO A 3 -2.72 17.86 -7.11
C PRO A 3 -1.24 17.47 -6.99
N GLU A 4 -0.88 16.79 -5.91
CA GLU A 4 0.44 16.16 -5.79
C GLU A 4 0.59 15.14 -6.94
N GLN A 5 1.70 15.28 -7.66
CA GLN A 5 2.06 14.51 -8.87
C GLN A 5 1.96 12.99 -8.64
N PRO A 6 1.70 12.19 -9.71
CA PRO A 6 1.67 10.74 -9.61
C PRO A 6 2.96 10.21 -8.99
N PRO A 7 2.92 9.04 -8.34
CA PRO A 7 4.09 8.46 -7.71
C PRO A 7 5.18 8.24 -8.75
N SER A 8 6.30 8.94 -8.56
CA SER A 8 7.48 8.74 -9.39
C SER A 8 7.95 7.30 -9.20
N ALA A 9 8.40 6.65 -10.28
CA ALA A 9 9.00 5.32 -10.24
C ALA A 9 10.07 5.18 -9.14
N GLY A 10 10.75 6.29 -8.80
CA GLY A 10 11.72 6.39 -7.71
C GLY A 10 11.17 6.06 -6.31
N ARG A 11 9.93 6.46 -5.98
CA ARG A 11 9.35 6.18 -4.64
C ARG A 11 9.14 4.68 -4.41
N LEU A 12 8.67 3.99 -5.44
CA LEU A 12 8.46 2.53 -5.37
C LEU A 12 9.77 1.77 -5.32
N GLN A 13 10.80 2.26 -6.01
CA GLN A 13 12.13 1.70 -5.92
C GLN A 13 12.69 1.84 -4.50
N GLN A 14 12.57 3.02 -3.88
CA GLN A 14 13.00 3.24 -2.49
C GLN A 14 12.28 2.32 -1.49
N ILE A 15 10.97 2.07 -1.68
CA ILE A 15 10.23 1.09 -0.85
C ILE A 15 10.85 -0.30 -0.99
N ARG A 16 11.08 -0.75 -2.24
CA ARG A 16 11.63 -2.08 -2.52
C ARG A 16 13.01 -2.27 -1.93
N GLU A 17 13.87 -1.26 -1.99
CA GLU A 17 15.21 -1.27 -1.39
C GLU A 17 15.18 -1.36 0.14
N ARG A 18 14.08 -0.91 0.78
CA ARG A 18 13.89 -0.98 2.23
C ARG A 18 13.25 -2.27 2.73
N LEU A 19 12.57 -3.05 1.87
CA LEU A 19 11.94 -4.32 2.27
C LEU A 19 12.92 -5.26 3.02
N PRO A 20 14.16 -5.48 2.55
CA PRO A 20 15.12 -6.33 3.26
C PRO A 20 15.52 -5.77 4.63
N LEU A 21 15.62 -4.44 4.77
CA LEU A 21 15.97 -3.77 6.02
C LEU A 21 14.91 -4.00 7.11
N TRP A 22 13.66 -4.19 6.69
CA TRP A 22 12.53 -4.45 7.59
C TRP A 22 12.22 -5.93 7.76
N SER A 23 13.00 -6.82 7.13
CA SER A 23 12.75 -8.27 7.10
C SER A 23 11.37 -8.67 6.55
N VAL A 24 10.82 -7.87 5.62
CA VAL A 24 9.53 -8.12 4.97
C VAL A 24 9.69 -8.33 3.47
N GLN A 25 8.73 -8.99 2.83
CA GLN A 25 8.74 -9.25 1.38
C GLN A 25 7.69 -8.44 0.64
N ALA A 26 6.70 -7.91 1.36
CA ALA A 26 5.67 -7.05 0.83
C ALA A 26 5.17 -6.10 1.92
N LEU A 27 4.43 -5.07 1.49
CA LEU A 27 3.77 -4.11 2.37
C LEU A 27 2.29 -4.04 2.07
N LEU A 28 1.50 -3.94 3.14
CA LEU A 28 0.09 -3.65 3.12
C LEU A 28 -0.15 -2.29 3.78
N PHE A 29 -0.68 -1.35 3.00
CA PHE A 29 -1.09 -0.03 3.46
C PHE A 29 -2.62 0.05 3.52
N LEU A 30 -3.12 0.58 4.64
CA LEU A 30 -4.52 0.86 4.93
C LEU A 30 -4.75 2.35 5.24
N ASP A 31 -3.70 3.13 5.55
CA ASP A 31 -3.82 4.58 5.74
C ASP A 31 -3.97 5.28 4.40
N MET A 32 -5.13 5.93 4.19
CA MET A 32 -5.41 6.70 2.98
C MET A 32 -4.41 7.84 2.73
N LYS A 33 -3.73 8.35 3.76
CA LYS A 33 -2.66 9.34 3.58
C LYS A 33 -1.46 8.72 2.85
N ASN A 34 -1.07 7.51 3.23
CA ASN A 34 0.04 6.80 2.61
C ASN A 34 -0.36 6.25 1.26
N ILE A 35 -1.58 5.72 1.10
CA ILE A 35 -2.11 5.32 -0.20
C ILE A 35 -2.10 6.49 -1.17
N ARG A 36 -2.62 7.66 -0.77
CA ARG A 36 -2.61 8.87 -1.61
C ARG A 36 -1.19 9.29 -1.97
N TYR A 37 -0.28 9.34 -1.00
CA TYR A 37 1.12 9.70 -1.23
C TYR A 37 1.82 8.75 -2.23
N LEU A 38 1.53 7.45 -2.12
CA LEU A 38 2.17 6.40 -2.91
C LEU A 38 1.51 6.12 -4.27
N THR A 39 0.25 6.53 -4.47
CA THR A 39 -0.52 6.19 -5.68
C THR A 39 -1.04 7.42 -6.42
N GLY A 40 -1.16 8.57 -5.77
CA GLY A 40 -1.89 9.73 -6.26
C GLY A 40 -3.42 9.60 -6.12
N PHE A 41 -3.94 8.43 -5.71
CA PHE A 41 -5.38 8.19 -5.57
C PHE A 41 -6.00 9.09 -4.49
N THR A 42 -7.03 9.83 -4.88
CA THR A 42 -7.67 10.85 -4.05
C THR A 42 -8.97 10.40 -3.39
N GLY A 43 -9.36 9.13 -3.55
CA GLY A 43 -10.54 8.57 -2.88
C GLY A 43 -10.40 8.55 -1.36
N SER A 44 -11.49 8.21 -0.69
CA SER A 44 -11.57 8.18 0.78
C SER A 44 -11.52 6.77 1.37
N ASP A 45 -11.54 5.73 0.55
CA ASP A 45 -11.43 4.34 1.00
C ASP A 45 -10.63 3.48 0.01
N GLY A 46 -9.85 2.55 0.55
CA GLY A 46 -9.08 1.59 -0.23
C GLY A 46 -8.07 0.82 0.63
N ALA A 47 -7.24 0.03 -0.05
CA ALA A 47 -6.03 -0.59 0.50
C ALA A 47 -4.98 -0.67 -0.61
N LEU A 48 -3.70 -0.67 -0.26
CA LEU A 48 -2.61 -0.80 -1.22
C LEU A 48 -1.71 -1.95 -0.83
N TYR A 49 -1.49 -2.86 -1.76
CA TYR A 49 -0.53 -3.94 -1.62
C TYR A 49 0.67 -3.69 -2.54
N ILE A 50 1.88 -3.71 -1.98
CA ILE A 50 3.13 -3.59 -2.73
C ILE A 50 3.97 -4.83 -2.45
N GLY A 51 4.11 -5.68 -3.46
CA GLY A 51 5.00 -6.83 -3.46
C GLY A 51 6.29 -6.57 -4.23
N PRO A 52 7.15 -7.59 -4.39
CA PRO A 52 8.38 -7.48 -5.16
C PRO A 52 8.08 -7.11 -6.62
N ASP A 53 7.10 -7.76 -7.23
CA ASP A 53 6.81 -7.64 -8.66
C ASP A 53 5.42 -7.06 -8.97
N CYS A 54 4.62 -6.77 -7.95
CA CYS A 54 3.26 -6.25 -8.13
C CYS A 54 2.98 -5.04 -7.23
N ARG A 55 2.02 -4.23 -7.67
CA ARG A 55 1.50 -3.06 -6.95
C ARG A 55 0.02 -2.94 -7.26
N VAL A 56 -0.81 -3.23 -6.26
CA VAL A 56 -2.26 -3.40 -6.43
C VAL A 56 -2.98 -2.43 -5.50
N LEU A 57 -3.70 -1.49 -6.10
CA LEU A 57 -4.63 -0.61 -5.40
C LEU A 57 -6.01 -1.29 -5.37
N LEU A 58 -6.46 -1.63 -4.16
CA LEU A 58 -7.75 -2.21 -3.90
C LEU A 58 -8.76 -1.10 -3.58
N VAL A 59 -9.90 -1.08 -4.27
CA VAL A 59 -10.98 -0.11 -4.02
C VAL A 59 -12.36 -0.76 -4.12
N ASP A 60 -13.34 -0.15 -3.47
CA ASP A 60 -14.74 -0.53 -3.70
C ASP A 60 -15.27 0.01 -5.04
N GLY A 61 -16.43 -0.47 -5.46
CA GLY A 61 -17.01 -0.14 -6.77
C GLY A 61 -17.28 1.35 -7.01
N ARG A 62 -17.41 2.17 -5.97
CA ARG A 62 -17.63 3.63 -6.11
C ARG A 62 -16.40 4.35 -6.66
N TYR A 63 -15.21 3.81 -6.40
CA TYR A 63 -13.95 4.47 -6.74
C TYR A 63 -13.21 3.83 -7.92
N ILE A 64 -13.75 2.78 -8.55
CA ILE A 64 -13.04 2.03 -9.60
C ILE A 64 -12.61 2.92 -10.78
N THR A 65 -13.50 3.78 -11.27
CA THR A 65 -13.21 4.69 -12.39
C THR A 65 -12.18 5.73 -11.99
N GLN A 66 -12.28 6.28 -10.78
CA GLN A 66 -11.35 7.25 -10.24
C GLN A 66 -9.95 6.64 -10.05
N ALA A 67 -9.88 5.47 -9.43
CA ALA A 67 -8.61 4.76 -9.19
C ALA A 67 -7.88 4.45 -10.49
N ARG A 68 -8.60 4.04 -11.55
CA ARG A 68 -8.00 3.81 -12.88
C ARG A 68 -7.46 5.08 -13.54
N GLY A 69 -8.07 6.24 -13.26
CA GLY A 69 -7.63 7.53 -13.80
C GLY A 69 -6.46 8.16 -13.01
N GLU A 70 -6.40 7.94 -11.70
CA GLU A 70 -5.45 8.60 -10.81
C GLU A 70 -4.22 7.73 -10.48
N ALA A 71 -4.40 6.43 -10.29
CA ALA A 71 -3.34 5.52 -9.83
C ALA A 71 -2.53 4.92 -10.99
N GLY A 72 -1.95 5.81 -11.80
CA GLY A 72 -1.12 5.43 -12.95
C GLY A 72 -0.01 4.45 -12.56
N GLY A 73 0.02 3.30 -13.25
CA GLY A 73 1.01 2.24 -13.01
C GLY A 73 0.59 1.18 -11.99
N PHE A 74 -0.48 1.37 -11.23
CA PHE A 74 -1.00 0.37 -10.30
C PHE A 74 -2.03 -0.52 -10.99
N GLU A 75 -2.02 -1.81 -10.66
CA GLU A 75 -3.17 -2.65 -10.92
C GLU A 75 -4.31 -2.19 -10.01
N VAL A 76 -5.52 -2.02 -10.56
CA VAL A 76 -6.69 -1.63 -9.77
C VAL A 76 -7.60 -2.83 -9.61
N HIS A 77 -7.74 -3.29 -8.37
CA HIS A 77 -8.59 -4.41 -7.99
C HIS A 77 -9.87 -3.89 -7.32
N GLN A 78 -11.02 -4.19 -7.93
CA GLN A 78 -12.32 -3.87 -7.34
C GLN A 78 -12.74 -4.97 -6.37
N TYR A 79 -13.03 -4.62 -5.11
CA TYR A 79 -13.66 -5.52 -4.15
C TYR A 79 -15.12 -5.17 -3.90
N GLN A 80 -15.90 -6.18 -3.50
CA GLN A 80 -17.22 -5.99 -2.89
C GLN A 80 -17.13 -5.91 -1.36
N SER A 81 -16.24 -6.72 -0.79
CA SER A 81 -15.89 -6.74 0.63
C SER A 81 -14.38 -6.52 0.72
N LYS A 82 -13.96 -5.52 1.49
CA LYS A 82 -12.53 -5.18 1.60
C LYS A 82 -11.70 -6.36 2.10
N MET A 83 -12.22 -7.12 3.07
CA MET A 83 -11.53 -8.29 3.60
C MET A 83 -11.33 -9.37 2.52
N ASP A 84 -12.35 -9.62 1.69
CA ASP A 84 -12.23 -10.60 0.61
C ASP A 84 -11.25 -10.15 -0.46
N GLY A 85 -11.26 -8.87 -0.81
CA GLY A 85 -10.26 -8.30 -1.73
C GLY A 85 -8.84 -8.41 -1.21
N LEU A 86 -8.62 -8.11 0.09
CA LEU A 86 -7.31 -8.26 0.72
C LEU A 86 -6.84 -9.72 0.66
N VAL A 87 -7.69 -10.67 1.01
CA VAL A 87 -7.35 -12.10 0.98
C VAL A 87 -7.09 -12.57 -0.45
N ASP A 88 -7.87 -12.14 -1.43
CA ASP A 88 -7.67 -12.50 -2.83
C ASP A 88 -6.32 -12.00 -3.36
N VAL A 89 -6.01 -10.71 -3.17
CA VAL A 89 -4.74 -10.13 -3.61
C VAL A 89 -3.55 -10.74 -2.87
N ILE A 90 -3.64 -10.87 -1.54
CA ILE A 90 -2.54 -11.40 -0.73
C ILE A 90 -2.34 -12.90 -0.98
N SER A 91 -3.38 -13.68 -1.23
CA SER A 91 -3.21 -15.12 -1.55
C SER A 91 -2.51 -15.35 -2.89
N ARG A 92 -2.73 -14.46 -3.87
CA ARG A 92 -2.10 -14.55 -5.20
C ARG A 92 -0.63 -14.10 -5.19
N HIS A 93 -0.32 -13.04 -4.46
CA HIS A 93 0.97 -12.37 -4.55
C HIS A 93 1.82 -12.46 -3.28
N GLY A 94 1.20 -12.69 -2.13
CA GLY A 94 1.83 -12.74 -0.81
C GLY A 94 2.78 -13.92 -0.66
N ARG A 95 3.97 -13.63 -0.15
CA ARG A 95 4.99 -14.61 0.21
C ARG A 95 5.73 -14.15 1.47
N GLY A 96 6.08 -15.11 2.32
CA GLY A 96 6.86 -14.85 3.53
C GLY A 96 6.17 -13.91 4.52
N VAL A 97 6.86 -12.84 4.90
CA VAL A 97 6.44 -11.84 5.89
C VAL A 97 5.91 -10.60 5.19
N ILE A 98 4.68 -10.23 5.51
CA ILE A 98 4.02 -9.02 5.01
C ILE A 98 4.05 -7.95 6.10
N GLY A 99 4.71 -6.83 5.82
CA GLY A 99 4.70 -5.66 6.68
C GLY A 99 3.38 -4.91 6.57
N PHE A 100 2.91 -4.32 7.67
CA PHE A 100 1.70 -3.48 7.65
C PHE A 100 1.81 -2.30 8.61
N GLU A 101 0.99 -1.27 8.38
CA GLU A 101 0.91 -0.09 9.23
C GLU A 101 0.27 -0.40 10.59
N ALA A 102 1.08 -0.51 11.64
CA ALA A 102 0.60 -0.90 12.96
C ALA A 102 -0.45 0.07 13.53
N GLU A 103 -0.33 1.36 13.23
CA GLU A 103 -1.22 2.41 13.72
C GLU A 103 -2.58 2.44 13.00
N THR A 104 -2.70 1.78 11.83
CA THR A 104 -3.95 1.76 11.04
C THR A 104 -4.60 0.37 10.99
N MET A 105 -3.81 -0.68 11.22
CA MET A 105 -4.33 -2.04 11.26
C MET A 105 -5.22 -2.25 12.49
N THR A 106 -6.50 -2.54 12.24
CA THR A 106 -7.41 -2.92 13.31
C THR A 106 -7.18 -4.36 13.75
N VAL A 107 -7.41 -4.66 15.03
CA VAL A 107 -7.34 -6.03 15.56
C VAL A 107 -8.26 -6.97 14.77
N ALA A 108 -9.46 -6.53 14.42
CA ALA A 108 -10.41 -7.32 13.62
C ALA A 108 -9.84 -7.68 12.24
N THR A 109 -9.19 -6.73 11.56
CA THR A 109 -8.60 -6.99 10.24
C THR A 109 -7.40 -7.93 10.35
N TRP A 110 -6.53 -7.70 11.34
CA TRP A 110 -5.36 -8.53 11.57
C TRP A 110 -5.72 -9.99 11.89
N THR A 111 -6.68 -10.21 12.79
CA THR A 111 -7.16 -11.56 13.15
C THR A 111 -7.73 -12.27 11.92
N ALA A 112 -8.60 -11.61 11.16
CA ALA A 112 -9.20 -12.19 9.97
C ALA A 112 -8.16 -12.55 8.89
N LEU A 113 -7.13 -11.72 8.70
CA LEU A 113 -6.03 -12.02 7.77
C LEU A 113 -5.24 -13.25 8.24
N LYS A 114 -4.91 -13.35 9.52
CA LYS A 114 -4.20 -14.52 10.07
C LYS A 114 -4.98 -15.81 9.93
N GLU A 115 -6.29 -15.77 10.18
CA GLU A 115 -7.16 -16.94 10.07
C GLU A 115 -7.30 -17.41 8.61
N ARG A 116 -7.43 -16.46 7.68
CA ARG A 116 -7.67 -16.76 6.26
C ARG A 116 -6.40 -17.00 5.45
N LEU A 117 -5.24 -16.61 5.96
CA LEU A 117 -3.93 -16.76 5.29
C LEU A 117 -2.90 -17.40 6.24
N PRO A 118 -3.13 -18.63 6.74
CA PRO A 118 -2.30 -19.25 7.78
C PRO A 118 -0.85 -19.55 7.33
N GLY A 119 -0.56 -19.53 6.03
CA GLY A 119 0.78 -19.73 5.47
C GLY A 119 1.65 -18.47 5.39
N LEU A 120 1.11 -17.32 5.82
CA LEU A 120 1.81 -16.03 5.75
C LEU A 120 2.05 -15.47 7.15
N ALA A 121 3.19 -14.81 7.31
CA ALA A 121 3.50 -14.05 8.49
C ALA A 121 3.16 -12.57 8.27
N PHE A 122 2.75 -11.88 9.33
CA PHE A 122 2.45 -10.45 9.30
C PHE A 122 3.29 -9.75 10.35
N GLN A 123 3.98 -8.69 9.96
CA GLN A 123 4.86 -7.92 10.84
C GLN A 123 4.36 -6.47 10.95
N PRO A 124 4.07 -5.98 12.17
CA PRO A 124 3.74 -4.59 12.36
C PRO A 124 4.97 -3.72 12.08
N LEU A 125 4.79 -2.68 11.28
CA LEU A 125 5.76 -1.62 11.05
C LEU A 125 5.20 -0.30 11.61
N ARG A 126 6.06 0.50 12.24
CA ARG A 126 5.73 1.76 12.90
C ARG A 126 6.55 2.88 12.25
N GLN A 127 7.61 3.31 12.93
CA GLN A 127 8.50 4.41 12.51
C GLN A 127 9.19 4.14 11.16
N GLU A 128 9.32 2.87 10.80
CA GLU A 128 9.87 2.43 9.51
C GLU A 128 9.11 3.05 8.33
N LEU A 129 7.78 3.15 8.41
CA LEU A 129 6.94 3.67 7.34
C LEU A 129 6.79 5.20 7.41
N GLU A 130 7.04 5.83 8.57
CA GLU A 130 7.09 7.29 8.69
C GLU A 130 8.24 7.88 7.85
N ALA A 131 9.36 7.16 7.78
CA ALA A 131 10.51 7.51 6.95
C ALA A 131 10.22 7.46 5.43
N LEU A 132 9.10 6.89 4.99
CA LEU A 132 8.67 6.98 3.59
C LEU A 132 8.17 8.38 3.23
N ARG A 133 7.69 9.15 4.21
CA ARG A 133 7.22 10.53 4.03
C ARG A 133 8.28 11.56 4.41
N ALA A 134 9.21 11.19 5.30
CA ALA A 134 10.29 12.06 5.76
C ALA A 134 11.40 12.27 4.72
N VAL A 135 11.50 11.39 3.71
CA VAL A 135 12.17 11.71 2.44
C VAL A 135 11.29 12.68 1.67
N LYS A 136 11.12 13.90 2.21
CA LYS A 136 10.89 15.06 1.38
C LYS A 136 12.07 15.10 0.43
N ASN A 137 11.77 14.92 -0.85
CA ASN A 137 12.75 14.91 -1.90
C ASN A 137 13.64 16.17 -1.76
N GLU A 138 14.95 16.01 -1.65
CA GLU A 138 15.86 17.12 -2.01
C GLU A 138 15.57 17.60 -3.45
N GLU A 139 14.97 16.73 -4.28
CA GLU A 139 14.41 17.05 -5.61
C GLU A 139 13.06 17.81 -5.60
N GLU A 140 12.27 17.80 -4.51
CA GLU A 140 11.06 18.66 -4.37
C GLU A 140 11.47 20.08 -3.96
N ILE A 141 12.57 20.23 -3.23
CA ILE A 141 13.11 21.53 -2.79
C ILE A 141 13.72 22.30 -3.98
N ALA A 142 14.18 21.62 -5.02
CA ALA A 142 14.72 22.26 -6.23
C ALA A 142 13.66 22.84 -7.20
N ARG A 143 12.35 22.72 -6.89
CA ARG A 143 11.25 23.28 -7.69
C ARG A 143 10.38 24.29 -6.92
N ILE A 144 10.96 24.96 -5.92
CA ILE A 144 10.38 26.16 -5.29
C ILE A 144 11.00 27.39 -5.92
#